data_AF-A0A328NIF2-F1
#
_entry.id   AF-A0A328NIF2-F1
#
_cell.length_a   1.000
_cell.length_b   1.000
_cell.length_c   1.000
_cell.angle_alpha   90.00
_cell.angle_beta   90.00
_cell.angle_gamma   90.00
#
_symmetry.space_group_name_H-M   'P 1'
#
loop_
_entity.id
_entity.type
_entity.pdbx_description
1 polymer ?
#
loop_
_entity_poly.entity_id
_entity_poly.type
_entity_poly.pdbx_seq_one_letter_code
_entity_poly.pdbx_strand_id
1 'polypeptide(L)'
;MADHGLRHLLETWADVDPARYPFDPVGMSVAVRTLVPPPPARPTAGDGRHAGWSEDFAWVESVSVLLSDRYGPWAYRWHWAPWEREREGFVTDRIPAPADAPTFVADSLLAWRRWLESLAERFDHLLPAVDPTRAAGAADVVAAWEAAVAQLMTFAATPVVDNDGWPGWCDITLRWFLTATGIPPEQAQAVVDGALDRFGWWAPLTAVEIGEVADRVARDVVKPTGIVPAGRIDNWPDTWPHGWPSWRATNTGWGAGPPTDRGHSA
;
A
#
# COMPACT_ATOMS: atom_id res chain seq x y z
N MET A 1 23.45 -9.60 10.15
CA MET A 1 22.93 -9.51 11.53
C MET A 1 22.55 -8.06 11.91
N ALA A 2 22.01 -7.27 10.97
CA ALA A 2 21.59 -5.88 11.19
C ALA A 2 20.12 -5.63 10.78
N ASP A 3 19.36 -6.68 10.48
CA ASP A 3 18.07 -6.64 9.75
C ASP A 3 16.83 -6.38 10.66
N HIS A 4 16.93 -6.57 11.98
CA HIS A 4 15.79 -6.31 12.89
C HIS A 4 15.72 -4.87 13.42
N GLY A 5 16.81 -4.12 13.34
CA GLY A 5 16.93 -2.80 13.99
C GLY A 5 16.29 -1.64 13.23
N LEU A 6 15.84 -1.80 11.99
CA LEU A 6 15.23 -0.69 11.22
C LEU A 6 13.85 -1.05 10.65
N ARG A 7 13.49 -2.34 10.61
CA ARG A 7 12.11 -2.77 10.26
C ARG A 7 11.07 -2.23 11.23
N HIS A 8 11.42 -2.06 12.50
CA HIS A 8 10.51 -1.49 13.49
C HIS A 8 10.21 0.00 13.23
N LEU A 9 11.10 0.71 12.52
CA LEU A 9 10.90 2.11 12.14
C LEU A 9 9.87 2.31 11.02
N LEU A 10 9.24 1.23 10.55
CA LEU A 10 8.15 1.27 9.58
C LEU A 10 6.85 0.74 10.19
N GLU A 11 6.82 0.52 11.50
CA GLU A 11 5.66 -0.08 12.16
C GLU A 11 4.47 0.87 12.23
N THR A 12 4.72 2.17 12.39
CA THR A 12 3.68 3.19 12.51
C THR A 12 3.78 4.29 11.46
N TRP A 13 2.64 4.92 11.17
CA TRP A 13 2.63 6.13 10.36
C TRP A 13 3.51 7.24 10.93
N ALA A 14 3.56 7.35 12.27
CA ALA A 14 4.35 8.36 12.96
C ALA A 14 5.86 8.27 12.67
N ASP A 15 6.36 7.07 12.33
CA ASP A 15 7.75 6.87 11.99
C ASP A 15 8.06 7.33 10.56
N VAL A 16 7.13 7.09 9.62
CA VAL A 16 7.33 7.28 8.18
C VAL A 16 6.71 8.56 7.60
N ASP A 17 5.96 9.32 8.39
CA ASP A 17 5.32 10.57 7.98
C ASP A 17 6.38 11.58 7.47
N PRO A 18 6.41 11.88 6.16
CA PRO A 18 7.47 12.71 5.56
C PRO A 18 7.40 14.17 6.03
N ALA A 19 6.27 14.64 6.57
CA ALA A 19 6.13 16.00 7.08
C ALA A 19 6.99 16.26 8.31
N ARG A 20 7.39 15.19 9.02
CA ARG A 20 8.26 15.26 10.20
C ARG A 20 9.74 15.44 9.85
N TYR A 21 10.10 15.29 8.58
CA TYR A 21 11.49 15.26 8.12
C TYR A 21 11.70 16.29 7.00
N PRO A 22 12.33 17.45 7.33
CA PRO A 22 12.71 18.45 6.35
C PRO A 22 13.57 17.83 5.24
N PHE A 23 13.33 18.24 4.00
CA PHE A 23 14.00 17.64 2.85
C PHE A 23 14.22 18.65 1.74
N ASP A 24 15.48 18.74 1.34
CA ASP A 24 15.91 19.51 0.19
C ASP A 24 16.18 18.53 -0.97
N PRO A 25 15.31 18.49 -2.00
CA PRO A 25 15.50 17.58 -3.13
C PRO A 25 16.78 17.90 -3.91
N VAL A 26 17.21 19.17 -3.98
CA VAL A 26 18.43 19.56 -4.70
C VAL A 26 19.67 19.11 -3.94
N GLY A 27 19.72 19.39 -2.64
CA GLY A 27 20.77 18.91 -1.75
C GLY A 27 20.86 17.38 -1.70
N MET A 28 19.71 16.68 -1.76
CA MET A 28 19.66 15.22 -1.81
C MET A 28 20.33 14.67 -3.07
N SER A 29 20.00 15.18 -4.26
CA SER A 29 20.58 14.71 -5.53
C SER A 29 22.10 14.92 -5.62
N VAL A 30 22.65 15.89 -4.89
CA VAL A 30 24.11 16.07 -4.76
C VAL A 30 24.68 15.05 -3.77
N ALA A 31 24.06 14.89 -2.60
CA ALA A 31 24.55 14.01 -1.53
C ALA A 31 24.60 12.53 -1.94
N VAL A 32 23.58 12.03 -2.66
CA VAL A 32 23.52 10.63 -3.10
C VAL A 32 24.70 10.22 -3.99
N ARG A 33 25.31 11.15 -4.74
CA ARG A 33 26.53 10.87 -5.54
C ARG A 33 27.74 10.45 -4.71
N THR A 34 27.79 10.90 -3.46
CA THR A 34 28.85 10.57 -2.50
C THR A 34 28.44 9.50 -1.50
N LEU A 35 27.13 9.36 -1.26
CA LEU A 35 26.57 8.47 -0.24
C LEU A 35 26.34 7.06 -0.79
N VAL A 36 25.90 6.94 -2.04
CA VAL A 36 25.48 5.65 -2.61
C VAL A 36 26.71 4.83 -2.99
N PRO A 37 26.94 3.66 -2.36
CA PRO A 37 28.01 2.76 -2.75
C PRO A 37 27.74 2.21 -4.16
N PRO A 38 28.79 1.86 -4.93
CA PRO A 38 28.59 1.16 -6.18
C PRO A 38 27.87 -0.19 -5.94
N PRO A 39 26.93 -0.57 -6.81
CA PRO A 39 26.28 -1.87 -6.75
C PRO A 39 27.26 -3.02 -7.03
N PRO A 40 26.94 -4.25 -6.60
CA PRO A 40 27.76 -5.42 -6.88
C PRO A 40 27.94 -5.63 -8.38
N ALA A 41 29.12 -6.12 -8.77
CA ALA A 41 29.41 -6.41 -10.17
C ALA A 41 28.53 -7.57 -10.65
N ARG A 42 27.73 -7.34 -11.69
CA ARG A 42 26.97 -8.43 -12.32
C ARG A 42 27.96 -9.37 -13.02
N PRO A 43 27.87 -10.68 -12.79
CA PRO A 43 28.64 -11.64 -13.57
C PRO A 43 28.35 -11.51 -15.06
N THR A 44 29.43 -11.54 -15.83
CA THR A 44 29.32 -11.68 -17.29
C THR A 44 28.93 -13.12 -17.61
N ALA A 45 27.91 -13.32 -18.44
CA ALA A 45 27.43 -14.64 -18.86
C ALA A 45 28.61 -15.55 -19.28
N GLY A 46 29.00 -16.47 -18.39
CA GLY A 46 30.14 -17.38 -18.61
C GLY A 46 30.97 -17.71 -17.36
N ASP A 47 30.90 -16.90 -16.30
CA ASP A 47 31.67 -17.10 -15.05
C ASP A 47 30.98 -18.03 -14.04
N GLY A 48 29.74 -18.46 -14.29
CA GLY A 48 28.99 -19.41 -13.47
C GLY A 48 28.68 -18.93 -12.04
N ARG A 49 29.14 -17.73 -11.66
CA ARG A 49 28.94 -17.11 -10.36
C ARG A 49 27.86 -16.07 -10.52
N HIS A 50 26.59 -16.46 -10.40
CA HIS A 50 25.52 -15.46 -10.25
C HIS A 50 25.91 -14.53 -9.09
N ALA A 51 26.05 -13.21 -9.31
CA ALA A 51 25.88 -12.26 -8.21
C ALA A 51 24.49 -12.57 -7.69
N GLY A 52 24.45 -13.14 -6.50
CA GLY A 52 23.24 -13.76 -6.00
C GLY A 52 22.21 -12.67 -5.74
N TRP A 53 20.93 -13.04 -5.85
CA TRP A 53 19.81 -12.22 -5.33
C TRP A 53 20.10 -11.63 -3.93
N SER A 54 20.89 -12.34 -3.12
CA SER A 54 21.39 -11.90 -1.81
C SER A 54 22.33 -10.68 -1.82
N GLU A 55 23.18 -10.52 -2.83
CA GLU A 55 24.14 -9.39 -2.92
C GLU A 55 23.43 -8.11 -3.37
N ASP A 56 22.49 -8.23 -4.32
CA ASP A 56 21.63 -7.14 -4.73
C ASP A 56 20.77 -6.64 -3.56
N PHE A 57 20.16 -7.57 -2.82
CA PHE A 57 19.40 -7.23 -1.62
C PHE A 57 20.28 -6.56 -0.55
N ALA A 58 21.51 -7.06 -0.33
CA ALA A 58 22.45 -6.44 0.60
C ALA A 58 22.83 -5.01 0.21
N TRP A 59 22.99 -4.73 -1.10
CA TRP A 59 23.23 -3.37 -1.57
C TRP A 59 22.02 -2.46 -1.33
N VAL A 60 20.83 -2.91 -1.68
CA VAL A 60 19.58 -2.16 -1.45
C VAL A 60 19.42 -1.81 0.02
N GLU A 61 19.57 -2.79 0.91
CA GLU A 61 19.49 -2.59 2.36
C GLU A 61 20.57 -1.63 2.85
N SER A 62 21.81 -1.71 2.35
CA SER A 62 22.87 -0.77 2.73
C SER A 62 22.52 0.67 2.35
N VAL A 63 21.95 0.89 1.16
CA VAL A 63 21.46 2.21 0.72
C VAL A 63 20.30 2.65 1.60
N SER A 64 19.38 1.76 1.94
CA SER A 64 18.25 2.03 2.84
C SER A 64 18.71 2.55 4.20
N VAL A 65 19.73 1.92 4.81
CA VAL A 65 20.32 2.39 6.07
C VAL A 65 20.93 3.78 5.90
N LEU A 66 21.77 3.99 4.89
CA LEU A 66 22.44 5.26 4.65
C LEU A 66 21.46 6.43 4.41
N LEU A 67 20.38 6.16 3.68
CA LEU A 67 19.33 7.15 3.44
C LEU A 67 18.51 7.40 4.69
N SER A 68 18.19 6.36 5.46
CA SER A 68 17.44 6.48 6.71
C SER A 68 18.20 7.27 7.77
N ASP A 69 19.50 7.01 7.93
CA ASP A 69 20.38 7.76 8.84
C ASP A 69 20.44 9.25 8.49
N ARG A 70 20.37 9.59 7.19
CA ARG A 70 20.52 10.96 6.71
C ARG A 70 19.21 11.75 6.66
N TYR A 71 18.15 11.13 6.16
CA TYR A 71 16.89 11.80 5.85
C TYR A 71 15.75 11.42 6.81
N GLY A 72 15.97 10.41 7.64
CA GLY A 72 14.99 9.89 8.60
C GLY A 72 14.40 8.53 8.17
N PRO A 73 13.72 7.83 9.10
CA PRO A 73 13.05 6.54 8.89
C PRO A 73 12.26 6.39 7.59
N TRP A 74 11.53 7.43 7.17
CA TRP A 74 10.74 7.41 5.94
C TRP A 74 11.56 7.00 4.72
N ALA A 75 12.87 7.29 4.66
CA ALA A 75 13.71 7.00 3.49
C ALA A 75 14.14 5.53 3.36
N TYR A 76 13.89 4.67 4.35
CA TYR A 76 14.37 3.28 4.36
C TYR A 76 13.78 2.44 3.20
N ARG A 77 12.55 2.69 2.78
CA ARG A 77 11.90 1.96 1.66
C ARG A 77 11.93 2.73 0.34
N TRP A 78 12.98 3.51 0.09
CA TRP A 78 13.17 4.28 -1.14
C TRP A 78 12.95 3.49 -2.44
N HIS A 79 13.23 2.18 -2.42
CA HIS A 79 13.08 1.27 -3.56
C HIS A 79 11.67 0.71 -3.74
N TRP A 80 10.72 1.08 -2.87
CA TRP A 80 9.30 0.73 -2.99
C TRP A 80 8.54 1.85 -3.70
N ALA A 81 9.13 2.67 -4.57
CA ALA A 81 8.34 3.73 -5.20
C ALA A 81 7.29 3.13 -6.17
N PRO A 82 6.01 3.54 -6.12
CA PRO A 82 4.94 2.92 -6.92
C PRO A 82 4.98 3.28 -8.41
N TRP A 83 5.65 4.36 -8.77
CA TRP A 83 5.68 4.88 -10.14
C TRP A 83 6.71 4.19 -11.05
N GLU A 84 7.30 3.07 -10.60
CA GLU A 84 8.14 2.20 -11.44
C GLU A 84 7.32 1.30 -12.39
N ARG A 85 6.07 1.68 -12.71
CA ARG A 85 5.20 1.00 -13.69
C ARG A 85 5.79 0.84 -15.09
N GLU A 86 6.86 1.56 -15.42
CA GLU A 86 7.55 1.44 -16.71
C GLU A 86 8.60 0.32 -16.75
N ARG A 87 8.84 -0.38 -15.63
CA ARG A 87 9.93 -1.35 -15.53
C ARG A 87 9.50 -2.54 -14.67
N GLU A 88 9.24 -3.69 -15.30
CA GLU A 88 8.86 -4.94 -14.62
C GLU A 88 9.95 -5.41 -13.61
N GLY A 89 9.55 -6.00 -12.48
CA GLY A 89 10.45 -6.68 -11.51
C GLY A 89 10.74 -5.93 -10.20
N PHE A 90 11.32 -6.61 -9.22
CA PHE A 90 11.82 -6.03 -7.97
C PHE A 90 13.04 -5.13 -8.23
N VAL A 91 13.37 -4.22 -7.30
CA VAL A 91 14.57 -3.36 -7.47
C VAL A 91 15.86 -4.18 -7.63
N THR A 92 15.90 -5.40 -7.07
CA THR A 92 16.99 -6.38 -7.24
C THR A 92 17.15 -6.83 -8.69
N ASP A 93 16.06 -6.90 -9.44
CA ASP A 93 16.10 -7.29 -10.86
C ASP A 93 16.67 -6.14 -11.72
N ARG A 94 16.69 -4.93 -11.15
CA ARG A 94 16.96 -3.67 -11.84
C ARG A 94 18.09 -2.84 -11.22
N ILE A 95 18.99 -3.51 -10.50
CA ILE A 95 20.22 -2.88 -9.99
C ILE A 95 20.96 -2.16 -11.13
N PRO A 96 21.15 -0.82 -11.04
CA PRO A 96 21.72 -0.03 -12.12
C PRO A 96 23.22 -0.31 -12.31
N ALA A 97 23.78 0.13 -13.44
CA ALA A 97 25.23 0.17 -13.58
C ALA A 97 25.83 1.15 -12.53
N PRO A 98 27.10 0.95 -12.09
CA PRO A 98 27.68 1.79 -11.04
C PRO A 98 27.67 3.29 -11.30
N ALA A 99 27.80 3.71 -12.56
CA ALA A 99 27.76 5.13 -12.95
C ALA A 99 26.37 5.75 -12.79
N ASP A 100 25.31 4.94 -12.91
CA ASP A 100 23.91 5.39 -12.91
C ASP A 100 23.26 5.25 -11.52
N ALA A 101 23.90 4.52 -10.61
CA ALA A 101 23.36 4.20 -9.29
C ALA A 101 22.95 5.42 -8.46
N PRO A 102 23.71 6.52 -8.39
CA PRO A 102 23.28 7.69 -7.63
C PRO A 102 22.01 8.33 -8.18
N THR A 103 21.88 8.44 -9.51
CA THR A 103 20.70 9.02 -10.16
C THR A 103 19.49 8.13 -9.93
N PHE A 104 19.64 6.82 -10.09
CA PHE A 104 18.59 5.84 -9.82
C PHE A 104 18.07 5.95 -8.38
N VAL A 105 18.96 5.95 -7.39
CA VAL A 105 18.58 6.09 -5.98
C VAL A 105 17.89 7.43 -5.71
N ALA A 106 18.36 8.52 -6.31
CA ALA A 106 17.75 9.84 -6.16
C ALA A 106 16.30 9.85 -6.66
N ASP A 107 16.07 9.32 -7.86
CA ASP A 107 14.77 9.30 -8.51
C ASP A 107 13.78 8.41 -7.75
N SER A 108 14.21 7.21 -7.34
CA SER A 108 13.40 6.29 -6.55
C SER A 108 13.06 6.88 -5.17
N LEU A 109 14.01 7.52 -4.48
CA LEU A 109 13.75 8.20 -3.21
C LEU A 109 12.74 9.35 -3.35
N LEU A 110 12.83 10.15 -4.41
CA LEU A 110 11.87 11.21 -4.69
C LEU A 110 10.47 10.67 -4.99
N ALA A 111 10.39 9.61 -5.79
CA ALA A 111 9.13 8.97 -6.12
C ALA A 111 8.48 8.34 -4.87
N TRP A 112 9.28 7.72 -4.01
CA TRP A 112 8.85 7.22 -2.71
C TRP A 112 8.31 8.34 -1.80
N ARG A 113 9.06 9.45 -1.67
CA ARG A 113 8.63 10.60 -0.87
C ARG A 113 7.29 11.15 -1.36
N ARG A 114 7.14 11.36 -2.66
CA ARG A 114 5.89 11.87 -3.26
C ARG A 114 4.70 10.98 -2.98
N TRP A 115 4.91 9.66 -2.99
CA TRP A 115 3.84 8.73 -2.65
C TRP A 115 3.46 8.82 -1.17
N LEU A 116 4.43 8.93 -0.26
CA LEU A 116 4.17 9.15 1.16
C LEU A 116 3.45 10.49 1.41
N GLU A 117 3.84 11.55 0.72
CA GLU A 117 3.17 12.86 0.80
C GLU A 117 1.72 12.76 0.28
N SER A 118 1.49 12.04 -0.81
CA SER A 118 0.13 11.76 -1.32
C SER A 118 -0.70 10.90 -0.35
N LEU A 119 -0.06 10.01 0.40
CA LEU A 119 -0.72 9.22 1.44
C LEU A 119 -1.07 10.09 2.66
N ALA A 120 -0.17 11.00 3.06
CA ALA A 120 -0.38 11.95 4.14
C ALA A 120 -1.60 12.85 3.87
N GLU A 121 -1.70 13.41 2.65
CA GLU A 121 -2.85 14.22 2.22
C GLU A 121 -4.18 13.45 2.35
N ARG A 122 -4.17 12.14 2.05
CA ARG A 122 -5.36 11.29 2.22
C ARG A 122 -5.67 11.07 3.70
N PHE A 123 -4.66 10.84 4.53
CA PHE A 123 -4.85 10.69 5.97
C PHE A 123 -5.45 11.96 6.59
N ASP A 124 -5.02 13.15 6.17
CA ASP A 124 -5.59 14.42 6.63
C ASP A 124 -7.09 14.53 6.34
N HIS A 125 -7.56 13.94 5.24
CA HIS A 125 -8.98 13.88 4.91
C HIS A 125 -9.74 12.75 5.63
N LEU A 126 -9.13 11.58 5.77
CA LEU A 126 -9.79 10.37 6.28
C LEU A 126 -9.83 10.31 7.81
N LEU A 127 -8.76 10.73 8.51
CA LEU A 127 -8.67 10.66 9.97
C LEU A 127 -9.80 11.44 10.66
N PRO A 128 -10.16 12.67 10.23
CA PRO A 128 -11.32 13.37 10.79
C PRO A 128 -12.66 12.66 10.57
N ALA A 129 -12.80 11.88 9.49
CA ALA A 129 -14.07 11.25 9.11
C ALA A 129 -14.33 9.97 9.93
N VAL A 130 -13.28 9.27 10.33
CA VAL A 130 -13.37 8.02 11.13
C VAL A 130 -13.37 8.28 12.64
N ASP A 131 -13.26 9.54 13.06
CA ASP A 131 -13.31 9.96 14.47
C ASP A 131 -14.71 9.70 15.06
N PRO A 132 -14.86 8.76 16.02
CA PRO A 132 -16.17 8.42 16.57
C PRO A 132 -16.82 9.58 17.33
N THR A 133 -16.06 10.58 17.77
CA THR A 133 -16.60 11.76 18.46
C THR A 133 -17.34 12.72 17.52
N ARG A 134 -17.14 12.58 16.21
CA ARG A 134 -17.74 13.42 15.17
C ARG A 134 -18.90 12.75 14.44
N ALA A 135 -19.11 11.46 14.67
CA ALA A 135 -20.17 10.70 14.03
C ALA A 135 -21.53 10.92 14.70
N ALA A 136 -22.61 10.88 13.91
CA ALA A 136 -23.97 10.98 14.44
C ALA A 136 -24.48 9.65 15.05
N GLY A 137 -23.82 8.53 14.72
CA GLY A 137 -24.07 7.24 15.36
C GLY A 137 -23.06 6.15 14.94
N ALA A 138 -23.19 4.97 15.57
CA ALA A 138 -22.33 3.81 15.32
C ALA A 138 -22.30 3.37 13.85
N ALA A 139 -23.44 3.48 13.17
CA ALA A 139 -23.59 3.18 11.75
C ALA A 139 -22.70 4.07 10.87
N ASP A 140 -22.65 5.36 11.18
CA ASP A 140 -21.88 6.34 10.42
C ASP A 140 -20.37 6.12 10.62
N VAL A 141 -19.95 5.71 11.82
CA VAL A 141 -18.57 5.33 12.10
C VAL A 141 -18.15 4.14 11.24
N VAL A 142 -18.97 3.08 11.20
CA VAL A 142 -18.68 1.89 10.38
C VAL A 142 -18.58 2.26 8.90
N ALA A 143 -19.57 3.01 8.38
CA ALA A 143 -19.57 3.44 6.98
C ALA A 143 -18.37 4.34 6.63
N ALA A 144 -17.95 5.21 7.54
CA ALA A 144 -16.76 6.03 7.37
C ALA A 144 -15.47 5.18 7.31
N TRP A 145 -15.35 4.18 8.19
CA TRP A 145 -14.24 3.24 8.18
C TRP A 145 -14.19 2.43 6.88
N GLU A 146 -15.31 1.92 6.40
CA GLU A 146 -15.37 1.15 5.15
C GLU A 146 -14.97 2.02 3.96
N ALA A 147 -15.49 3.24 3.89
CA ALA A 147 -15.14 4.19 2.84
C ALA A 147 -13.65 4.56 2.87
N ALA A 148 -13.07 4.76 4.06
CA ALA A 148 -11.65 5.07 4.22
C ALA A 148 -10.77 3.90 3.76
N VAL A 149 -11.07 2.68 4.21
CA VAL A 149 -10.31 1.47 3.85
C VAL A 149 -10.39 1.21 2.34
N ALA A 150 -11.58 1.31 1.75
CA ALA A 150 -11.75 1.11 0.31
C ALA A 150 -10.95 2.13 -0.53
N GLN A 151 -10.95 3.40 -0.11
CA GLN A 151 -10.16 4.45 -0.78
C GLN A 151 -8.66 4.21 -0.68
N LEU A 152 -8.17 3.81 0.50
CA LEU A 152 -6.76 3.52 0.73
C LEU A 152 -6.27 2.30 -0.03
N MET A 153 -7.05 1.21 -0.02
CA MET A 153 -6.72 0.02 -0.82
C MET A 153 -6.70 0.34 -2.31
N THR A 154 -7.66 1.12 -2.80
CA THR A 154 -7.65 1.52 -4.22
C THR A 154 -6.40 2.33 -4.56
N PHE A 155 -6.04 3.29 -3.69
CA PHE A 155 -4.81 4.07 -3.86
C PHE A 155 -3.55 3.20 -3.82
N ALA A 156 -3.47 2.26 -2.88
CA ALA A 156 -2.32 1.36 -2.71
C ALA A 156 -2.19 0.33 -3.84
N ALA A 157 -3.31 -0.15 -4.39
CA ALA A 157 -3.32 -1.14 -5.47
C ALA A 157 -3.16 -0.51 -6.88
N THR A 158 -3.52 0.76 -7.05
CA THR A 158 -3.43 1.48 -8.35
C THR A 158 -2.06 1.37 -9.03
N PRO A 159 -0.93 1.46 -8.32
CA PRO A 159 0.39 1.34 -8.95
C PRO A 159 0.75 -0.10 -9.36
N VAL A 160 0.04 -1.10 -8.86
CA VAL A 160 0.48 -2.51 -8.88
C VAL A 160 -0.47 -3.43 -9.67
N VAL A 161 -1.44 -2.88 -10.41
CA VAL A 161 -2.52 -3.65 -11.09
C VAL A 161 -2.03 -4.80 -12.01
N ASP A 162 -0.76 -4.79 -12.44
CA ASP A 162 -0.17 -5.83 -13.30
C ASP A 162 0.91 -6.69 -12.59
N ASN A 163 1.06 -6.59 -11.26
CA ASN A 163 2.07 -7.32 -10.48
C ASN A 163 1.47 -7.88 -9.17
N ASP A 164 1.99 -9.02 -8.72
CA ASP A 164 1.57 -9.76 -7.50
C ASP A 164 1.90 -9.01 -6.18
N GLY A 165 2.36 -7.76 -6.26
CA GLY A 165 2.81 -6.95 -5.13
C GLY A 165 1.71 -6.21 -4.38
N TRP A 166 0.48 -6.13 -4.92
CA TRP A 166 -0.61 -5.33 -4.31
C TRP A 166 -0.91 -5.70 -2.83
N PRO A 167 -0.80 -6.96 -2.36
CA PRO A 167 -1.10 -7.28 -0.97
C PRO A 167 -0.18 -6.56 0.02
N GLY A 168 1.13 -6.50 -0.27
CA GLY A 168 2.09 -5.83 0.59
C GLY A 168 1.88 -4.31 0.67
N TRP A 169 1.42 -3.71 -0.42
CA TRP A 169 1.07 -2.29 -0.49
C TRP A 169 -0.21 -1.97 0.28
N CYS A 170 -1.24 -2.80 0.16
CA CYS A 170 -2.45 -2.68 0.95
C CYS A 170 -2.16 -2.90 2.44
N ASP A 171 -1.38 -3.93 2.78
CA ASP A 171 -1.00 -4.24 4.17
C ASP A 171 -0.36 -3.03 4.86
N ILE A 172 0.73 -2.50 4.29
CA ILE A 172 1.48 -1.41 4.92
C ILE A 172 0.64 -0.12 5.02
N THR A 173 -0.15 0.18 3.99
CA THR A 173 -1.00 1.38 3.95
C THR A 173 -2.08 1.31 5.02
N LEU A 174 -2.75 0.16 5.16
CA LEU A 174 -3.81 -0.03 6.15
C LEU A 174 -3.26 -0.03 7.56
N ARG A 175 -2.13 -0.71 7.81
CA ARG A 175 -1.46 -0.67 9.11
C ARG A 175 -1.11 0.75 9.53
N TRP A 176 -0.52 1.54 8.64
CA TRP A 176 -0.18 2.93 8.94
C TRP A 176 -1.43 3.76 9.24
N PHE A 177 -2.50 3.61 8.46
CA PHE A 177 -3.76 4.31 8.74
C PHE A 177 -4.32 3.98 10.12
N LEU A 178 -4.33 2.69 10.49
CA LEU A 178 -4.79 2.24 11.82
C LEU A 178 -3.91 2.81 12.94
N THR A 179 -2.58 2.81 12.77
CA THR A 179 -1.70 3.43 13.77
C THR A 179 -1.87 4.94 13.86
N ALA A 180 -2.22 5.61 12.76
CA ALA A 180 -2.53 7.04 12.74
C ALA A 180 -3.83 7.39 13.48
N THR A 181 -4.78 6.46 13.61
CA THR A 181 -5.96 6.61 14.48
C THR A 181 -5.70 6.25 15.95
N GLY A 182 -4.46 5.86 16.30
CA GLY A 182 -4.06 5.51 17.66
C GLY A 182 -4.23 4.02 18.01
N ILE A 183 -4.56 3.17 17.04
CA ILE A 183 -4.59 1.71 17.26
C ILE A 183 -3.15 1.19 17.41
N PRO A 184 -2.84 0.40 18.45
CA PRO A 184 -1.50 -0.14 18.65
C PRO A 184 -1.02 -0.98 17.44
N PRO A 185 0.30 -0.98 17.12
CA PRO A 185 0.84 -1.66 15.94
C PRO A 185 0.49 -3.15 15.86
N GLU A 186 0.57 -3.86 16.99
CA GLU A 186 0.24 -5.29 17.06
C GLU A 186 -1.24 -5.55 16.75
N GLN A 187 -2.13 -4.67 17.21
CA GLN A 187 -3.56 -4.77 16.94
C GLN A 187 -3.85 -4.40 15.48
N ALA A 188 -3.19 -3.37 14.95
CA ALA A 188 -3.29 -3.00 13.54
C ALA A 188 -2.87 -4.15 12.63
N GLN A 189 -1.75 -4.82 12.94
CA GLN A 189 -1.29 -6.02 12.25
C GLN A 189 -2.35 -7.12 12.25
N ALA A 190 -2.87 -7.48 13.44
CA ALA A 190 -3.84 -8.56 13.56
C ALA A 190 -5.14 -8.29 12.77
N VAL A 191 -5.61 -7.03 12.74
CA VAL A 191 -6.78 -6.63 11.95
C VAL A 191 -6.52 -6.76 10.46
N VAL A 192 -5.35 -6.33 9.99
CA VAL A 192 -4.99 -6.35 8.57
C VAL A 192 -4.74 -7.78 8.08
N ASP A 193 -3.99 -8.60 8.83
CA ASP A 193 -3.75 -10.02 8.52
C ASP A 193 -5.07 -10.79 8.40
N GLY A 194 -5.95 -10.66 9.40
CA GLY A 194 -7.26 -11.29 9.38
C GLY A 194 -8.15 -10.82 8.22
N ALA A 195 -7.90 -9.63 7.67
CA ALA A 195 -8.59 -9.13 6.50
C ALA A 195 -8.01 -9.64 5.19
N LEU A 196 -6.68 -9.67 5.04
CA LEU A 196 -6.01 -9.98 3.78
C LEU A 196 -5.73 -11.48 3.56
N ASP A 197 -5.64 -12.30 4.61
CA ASP A 197 -5.20 -13.72 4.58
C ASP A 197 -5.98 -14.63 3.61
N ARG A 198 -7.21 -14.26 3.24
CA ARG A 198 -8.08 -15.11 2.40
C ARG A 198 -7.99 -14.85 0.90
N PHE A 199 -7.28 -13.81 0.48
CA PHE A 199 -7.18 -13.46 -0.94
C PHE A 199 -5.96 -14.12 -1.57
N GLY A 200 -6.14 -14.78 -2.71
CA GLY A 200 -5.04 -15.39 -3.44
C GLY A 200 -4.12 -14.31 -4.02
N TRP A 201 -2.81 -14.44 -3.82
CA TRP A 201 -1.79 -13.42 -4.15
C TRP A 201 -1.54 -13.21 -5.65
N TRP A 202 -2.38 -13.76 -6.53
CA TRP A 202 -2.14 -13.85 -7.99
C TRP A 202 -3.26 -13.28 -8.87
N ALA A 203 -4.25 -12.60 -8.28
CA ALA A 203 -5.35 -12.00 -9.02
C ALA A 203 -5.38 -10.47 -8.81
N PRO A 204 -5.72 -9.68 -9.85
CA PRO A 204 -6.01 -8.26 -9.67
C PRO A 204 -7.14 -8.07 -8.67
N LEU A 205 -6.92 -7.14 -7.75
CA LEU A 205 -7.89 -6.84 -6.71
C LEU A 205 -9.18 -6.28 -7.31
N THR A 206 -10.29 -6.99 -7.13
CA THR A 206 -11.61 -6.57 -7.61
C THR A 206 -12.27 -5.61 -6.62
N ALA A 207 -13.22 -4.81 -7.11
CA ALA A 207 -14.01 -3.93 -6.25
C ALA A 207 -14.79 -4.70 -5.15
N VAL A 208 -15.15 -5.96 -5.42
CA VAL A 208 -15.80 -6.85 -4.44
C VAL A 208 -14.85 -7.18 -3.30
N GLU A 209 -13.62 -7.59 -3.62
CA GLU A 209 -12.59 -7.92 -2.64
C GLU A 209 -12.20 -6.70 -1.80
N ILE A 210 -12.11 -5.50 -2.41
CA ILE A 210 -11.89 -4.24 -1.68
C ILE A 210 -13.01 -3.99 -0.67
N GLY A 211 -14.28 -4.06 -1.09
CA GLY A 211 -15.42 -3.83 -0.20
C GLY A 211 -15.48 -4.86 0.95
N GLU A 212 -15.09 -6.09 0.65
CA GLU A 212 -15.03 -7.19 1.61
C GLU A 212 -13.90 -7.04 2.65
N VAL A 213 -12.75 -6.50 2.27
CA VAL A 213 -11.69 -6.11 3.23
C VAL A 213 -12.17 -4.94 4.07
N ALA A 214 -12.77 -3.92 3.43
CA ALA A 214 -13.26 -2.72 4.08
C ALA A 214 -14.28 -3.03 5.20
N ASP A 215 -15.29 -3.86 4.91
CA ASP A 215 -16.29 -4.32 5.89
C ASP A 215 -15.63 -5.04 7.08
N ARG A 216 -14.63 -5.89 6.83
CA ARG A 216 -13.97 -6.64 7.90
C ARG A 216 -13.13 -5.72 8.79
N VAL A 217 -12.29 -4.88 8.18
CA VAL A 217 -11.47 -3.92 8.93
C VAL A 217 -12.35 -3.00 9.76
N ALA A 218 -13.41 -2.43 9.18
CA ALA A 218 -14.32 -1.55 9.91
C ALA A 218 -14.98 -2.27 11.10
N ARG A 219 -15.48 -3.49 10.88
CA ARG A 219 -16.08 -4.30 11.95
C ARG A 219 -15.09 -4.58 13.08
N ASP A 220 -13.86 -4.95 12.74
CA ASP A 220 -12.87 -5.37 13.73
C ASP A 220 -12.15 -4.19 14.40
N VAL A 221 -12.26 -2.97 13.87
CA VAL A 221 -11.85 -1.72 14.54
C VAL A 221 -12.95 -1.16 15.44
N VAL A 222 -14.21 -1.23 14.99
CA VAL A 222 -15.35 -0.68 15.75
C VAL A 222 -15.74 -1.56 16.94
N LYS A 223 -15.61 -2.90 16.84
CA LYS A 223 -15.82 -3.82 17.98
C LYS A 223 -14.93 -3.51 19.20
N PRO A 224 -13.60 -3.33 19.08
CA PRO A 224 -12.73 -3.02 20.21
C PRO A 224 -12.94 -1.62 20.82
N THR A 225 -13.56 -0.66 20.11
CA THR A 225 -13.84 0.68 20.65
C THR A 225 -15.12 0.74 21.52
N GLY A 226 -15.78 -0.40 21.77
CA GLY A 226 -16.98 -0.47 22.62
C GLY A 226 -18.26 0.05 21.95
N ILE A 227 -18.17 0.40 20.66
CA ILE A 227 -19.32 0.78 19.84
C ILE A 227 -19.88 -0.50 19.24
N VAL A 228 -20.99 -1.00 19.77
CA VAL A 228 -21.71 -2.13 19.17
C VAL A 228 -22.46 -1.60 17.95
N PRO A 229 -22.21 -2.11 16.73
CA PRO A 229 -23.00 -1.73 15.57
C PRO A 229 -24.44 -2.18 15.78
N ALA A 230 -25.41 -1.27 15.60
CA ALA A 230 -26.76 -1.68 15.28
C ALA A 230 -26.67 -2.56 14.02
N GLY A 231 -27.32 -3.73 14.03
CA GLY A 231 -27.07 -4.82 13.10
C GLY A 231 -26.98 -4.40 11.62
N ARG A 232 -26.19 -5.17 10.86
CA ARG A 232 -25.96 -5.11 9.41
C ARG A 232 -26.93 -4.14 8.70
N ILE A 233 -26.46 -2.91 8.47
CA ILE A 233 -27.26 -1.92 7.77
C ILE A 233 -27.09 -2.20 6.28
N ASP A 234 -28.07 -2.89 5.71
CA ASP A 234 -28.15 -3.21 4.28
C ASP A 234 -28.49 -2.00 3.40
N ASN A 235 -28.39 -0.78 3.95
CA ASN A 235 -28.80 0.47 3.32
C ASN A 235 -27.57 1.29 2.87
N TRP A 236 -26.81 0.73 1.94
CA TRP A 236 -25.74 1.45 1.25
C TRP A 236 -26.30 2.42 0.21
N PRO A 237 -25.70 3.60 0.02
CA PRO A 237 -26.08 4.50 -1.05
C PRO A 237 -25.76 3.89 -2.42
N ASP A 238 -26.73 3.92 -3.35
CA ASP A 238 -26.59 3.47 -4.74
C ASP A 238 -25.63 4.34 -5.57
N THR A 239 -25.04 5.39 -4.99
CA THR A 239 -23.97 6.21 -5.59
C THR A 239 -23.11 6.80 -4.49
N TRP A 240 -21.79 6.74 -4.65
CA TRP A 240 -20.84 7.39 -3.74
C TRP A 240 -20.55 8.83 -4.19
N PRO A 241 -20.07 9.71 -3.29
CA PRO A 241 -19.55 11.01 -3.69
C PRO A 241 -18.48 10.86 -4.80
N HIS A 242 -18.46 11.79 -5.75
CA HIS A 242 -17.57 11.81 -6.93
C HIS A 242 -17.86 10.83 -8.08
N GLY A 243 -19.10 10.31 -8.19
CA GLY A 243 -19.59 9.71 -9.43
C GLY A 243 -19.05 8.29 -9.72
N TRP A 244 -18.65 7.56 -8.68
CA TRP A 244 -18.26 6.16 -8.80
C TRP A 244 -19.49 5.27 -9.04
N PRO A 245 -19.46 4.32 -10.00
CA PRO A 245 -20.59 3.42 -10.22
C PRO A 245 -20.80 2.50 -9.02
N SER A 246 -22.03 2.39 -8.53
CA SER A 246 -22.40 1.34 -7.57
C SER A 246 -22.59 0.00 -8.29
N TRP A 247 -22.34 -1.09 -7.57
CA TRP A 247 -22.48 -2.46 -8.06
C TRP A 247 -23.88 -2.79 -8.60
N ARG A 248 -24.95 -2.14 -8.09
CA ARG A 248 -26.31 -2.31 -8.64
C ARG A 248 -26.47 -1.71 -10.03
N ALA A 249 -25.73 -0.64 -10.35
CA ALA A 249 -25.79 0.00 -11.66
C ALA A 249 -25.04 -0.78 -12.75
N THR A 250 -24.01 -1.56 -12.37
CA THR A 250 -23.18 -2.30 -13.33
C THR A 250 -23.54 -3.78 -13.47
N ASN A 251 -24.41 -4.32 -12.61
CA ASN A 251 -24.73 -5.75 -12.60
C ASN A 251 -26.23 -6.09 -12.81
N THR A 252 -26.82 -5.56 -13.88
CA THR A 252 -28.10 -6.07 -14.43
C THR A 252 -27.90 -7.21 -15.44
N GLY A 253 -26.67 -7.69 -15.63
CA GLY A 253 -26.30 -8.51 -16.79
C GLY A 253 -26.26 -10.02 -16.59
N TRP A 254 -26.14 -10.56 -15.37
CA TRP A 254 -25.90 -12.00 -15.16
C TRP A 254 -27.07 -12.72 -14.47
N GLY A 255 -28.23 -12.66 -15.11
CA GLY A 255 -29.42 -13.45 -14.71
C GLY A 255 -30.40 -13.78 -15.84
N ALA A 256 -30.27 -13.16 -17.01
CA ALA A 256 -31.05 -13.56 -18.19
C ALA A 256 -30.29 -14.64 -18.96
N GLY A 257 -30.50 -15.90 -18.58
CA GLY A 257 -30.07 -17.04 -19.38
C GLY A 257 -30.61 -16.92 -20.82
N PRO A 258 -29.86 -17.36 -21.85
CA PRO A 258 -30.34 -17.33 -23.22
C PRO A 258 -31.62 -18.18 -23.33
N PRO A 259 -32.64 -17.74 -24.11
CA PRO A 259 -33.87 -18.50 -24.26
C PRO A 259 -33.55 -19.86 -24.89
N THR A 260 -33.82 -20.93 -24.14
CA THR A 260 -33.77 -22.30 -24.64
C THR A 260 -34.86 -22.48 -25.69
N ASP A 261 -34.46 -22.47 -26.95
CA ASP A 261 -35.32 -22.82 -28.07
C ASP A 261 -35.55 -24.34 -28.07
N ARG A 262 -36.58 -24.79 -27.34
CA ARG A 262 -37.15 -26.13 -27.49
C ARG A 262 -38.27 -26.06 -28.52
N GLY A 263 -37.90 -26.07 -29.79
CA GLY A 263 -38.78 -26.46 -30.87
C GLY A 263 -38.98 -27.98 -30.89
N HIS A 264 -39.99 -28.47 -30.17
CA HIS A 264 -40.69 -29.70 -30.57
C HIS A 264 -41.87 -29.31 -31.47
N SER A 265 -41.88 -29.80 -32.71
CA SER A 265 -43.11 -30.07 -33.46
C SER A 265 -42.82 -31.06 -34.58
N ALA A 266 -43.66 -32.10 -34.59
CA ALA A 266 -43.88 -33.17 -35.57
C ALA A 266 -42.82 -34.28 -35.67
#